data_AF-A0A8S3YZ32-F1
#
_entry.id   AF-A0A8S3YZ32-F1
#
_cell.length_a   1.000
_cell.length_b   1.000
_cell.length_c   1.000
_cell.angle_alpha   90.00
_cell.angle_beta   90.00
_cell.angle_gamma   90.00
#
_symmetry.space_group_name_H-M   'P 1'
#
loop_
_entity.id
_entity.type
_entity.pdbx_description
1 polymer ?
#
loop_
_entity_poly.entity_id
_entity_poly.type
_entity_poly.pdbx_seq_one_letter_code
_entity_poly.pdbx_strand_id
1 'polypeptide(L)'
;FDSAMVAFLECLQQFRDEVEKEDSSFNLPYKMSKGKIYEGENTHYSIKMQFNSEEQWTKALKYMLTNLKWALAWLSSRKSLGD
;
A
#
# COMPACT_ATOMS: atom_id res chain seq x y z
N PHE A 1 -6.24 -13.25 -11.62
CA PHE A 1 -5.86 -11.83 -11.52
C PHE A 1 -6.14 -11.30 -10.11
N ASP A 2 -7.39 -11.26 -9.66
CA ASP A 2 -7.75 -10.73 -8.33
C ASP A 2 -6.94 -11.31 -7.16
N SER A 3 -6.76 -12.64 -7.11
CA SER A 3 -5.94 -13.26 -6.07
C SER A 3 -4.49 -12.76 -6.07
N ALA A 4 -3.92 -12.51 -7.25
CA ALA A 4 -2.56 -11.97 -7.37
C ALA A 4 -2.49 -10.52 -6.88
N MET A 5 -3.50 -9.70 -7.18
CA MET A 5 -3.59 -8.33 -6.70
C MET A 5 -3.76 -8.26 -5.17
N VAL A 6 -4.55 -9.17 -4.59
CA VAL A 6 -4.68 -9.29 -3.13
C VAL A 6 -3.36 -9.70 -2.50
N ALA A 7 -2.71 -10.74 -3.03
CA ALA A 7 -1.42 -11.22 -2.53
C ALA A 7 -0.33 -10.13 -2.63
N PHE A 8 -0.31 -9.37 -3.73
CA PHE A 8 0.62 -8.25 -3.90
C PHE A 8 0.38 -7.15 -2.85
N LEU A 9 -0.88 -6.82 -2.57
CA LEU A 9 -1.23 -5.85 -1.54
C LEU A 9 -0.83 -6.34 -0.13
N GLU A 10 -0.96 -7.64 0.12
CA GLU A 10 -0.49 -8.27 1.37
C GLU A 10 1.04 -8.19 1.50
N CYS A 11 1.80 -8.42 0.42
CA CYS A 11 3.26 -8.22 0.43
C CYS A 11 3.63 -6.76 0.78
N LEU A 12 2.89 -5.78 0.26
CA LEU A 12 3.13 -4.36 0.57
C LEU A 12 2.79 -4.02 2.03
N GLN A 13 1.74 -4.64 2.59
CA GLN A 13 1.43 -4.52 4.01
C GLN A 13 2.53 -5.14 4.88
N GLN A 14 3.01 -6.35 4.54
CA GLN A 14 4.12 -7.01 5.23
C GLN A 14 5.40 -6.17 5.20
N PHE A 15 5.73 -5.56 4.06
CA PHE A 15 6.84 -4.63 3.96
C PHE A 15 6.69 -3.48 4.97
N ARG A 16 5.51 -2.84 5.02
CA ARG A 16 5.25 -1.74 5.96
C ARG A 16 5.37 -2.18 7.42
N ASP A 17 4.83 -3.34 7.75
CA ASP A 17 4.90 -3.88 9.12
C ASP A 17 6.33 -4.25 9.53
N GLU A 18 7.17 -4.72 8.59
CA GLU A 18 8.58 -4.99 8.88
C GLU A 18 9.38 -3.71 9.06
N VAL A 19 9.14 -2.71 8.20
CA VAL A 19 9.81 -1.41 8.32
C VAL A 19 9.43 -0.70 9.62
N GLU A 20 8.18 -0.76 10.05
CA GLU A 20 7.71 -0.12 11.29
C GLU A 20 8.42 -0.68 12.54
N LYS A 21 8.94 -1.92 12.49
CA LYS A 21 9.77 -2.50 13.56
C LYS A 21 11.16 -1.86 13.65
N GLU A 22 11.72 -1.43 12.51
CA GLU A 22 13.02 -0.74 12.45
C GLU A 22 12.87 0.77 12.71
N ASP A 23 11.82 1.38 12.16
CA ASP A 23 11.55 2.81 12.18
C ASP A 23 10.07 3.05 12.47
N SER A 24 9.74 3.30 13.74
CA SER A 24 8.37 3.55 14.18
C SER A 24 7.79 4.88 13.66
N SER A 25 8.61 5.75 13.06
CA SER A 25 8.15 6.98 12.41
C SER A 25 7.70 6.73 10.97
N PHE A 26 8.10 5.61 10.37
CA PHE A 26 7.67 5.23 9.04
C PHE A 26 6.19 4.85 9.04
N ASN A 27 5.42 5.50 8.18
CA ASN A 27 4.06 5.10 7.92
C ASN A 27 3.69 5.34 6.46
N LEU A 28 2.96 4.39 5.88
CA LEU A 28 2.37 4.56 4.57
C LEU A 28 1.08 5.39 4.68
N PRO A 29 0.79 6.26 3.71
CA PRO A 29 -0.37 7.15 3.79
C PRO A 29 -1.71 6.41 3.76
N TYR A 30 -1.77 5.23 3.13
CA TYR A 30 -2.99 4.44 3.04
C TYR A 30 -2.84 3.09 3.74
N LYS A 31 -3.73 2.80 4.69
CA LYS A 31 -3.82 1.49 5.33
C LYS A 31 -4.32 0.45 4.34
N MET A 32 -3.86 -0.79 4.49
CA MET A 32 -4.24 -1.91 3.61
C MET A 32 -4.65 -3.11 4.46
N SER A 33 -5.71 -3.81 4.08
CA SER A 33 -6.11 -5.05 4.76
C SER A 33 -7.04 -5.88 3.89
N LYS A 34 -6.81 -7.20 3.80
CA LYS A 34 -7.72 -8.17 3.16
C LYS A 34 -8.17 -7.76 1.74
N GLY A 35 -7.24 -7.28 0.93
CA GLY A 35 -7.52 -6.82 -0.44
C GLY A 35 -8.22 -5.46 -0.54
N LYS A 36 -8.25 -4.68 0.53
CA LYS A 36 -8.85 -3.34 0.61
C LYS A 36 -7.82 -2.30 0.96
N ILE A 37 -7.98 -1.10 0.41
CA ILE A 37 -7.16 0.08 0.71
C ILE A 37 -8.08 1.16 1.26
N TYR A 38 -7.67 1.79 2.36
CA TYR A 38 -8.53 2.68 3.15
C TYR A 38 -8.21 4.16 2.88
N GLU A 39 -9.26 4.94 2.68
CA GLU A 39 -9.25 6.41 2.60
C GLU A 39 -9.90 6.95 3.88
N GLY A 40 -9.08 7.23 4.90
CA GLY A 40 -9.58 7.51 6.24
C GLY A 40 -10.16 6.26 6.93
N GLU A 41 -11.09 6.46 7.86
CA GLU A 41 -11.59 5.37 8.72
C GLU A 41 -12.74 4.58 8.11
N ASN A 42 -13.61 5.25 7.34
CA ASN A 42 -14.90 4.69 6.91
C ASN A 42 -14.97 4.34 5.42
N THR A 43 -14.02 4.84 4.61
CA THR A 43 -14.02 4.64 3.16
C THR A 43 -12.92 3.68 2.76
N HIS A 44 -13.25 2.73 1.90
CA HIS A 44 -12.28 1.75 1.41
C HIS A 44 -12.60 1.34 -0.03
N TYR A 45 -11.55 0.94 -0.75
CA TYR A 45 -11.62 0.49 -2.13
C TYR A 45 -11.01 -0.90 -2.26
N SER A 46 -11.67 -1.78 -3.01
CA SER A 46 -11.19 -3.13 -3.27
C SER A 46 -10.14 -3.12 -4.39
N ILE A 47 -9.05 -3.87 -4.20
CA ILE A 47 -8.04 -4.10 -5.26
C ILE A 47 -8.48 -5.18 -6.27
N LYS A 48 -9.56 -5.91 -5.95
CA LYS A 48 -10.17 -6.90 -6.84
C LYS A 48 -10.92 -6.20 -7.95
N MET A 49 -10.82 -6.73 -9.16
CA MET A 49 -11.52 -6.22 -10.34
C MET A 49 -12.96 -6.76 -10.41
N GLN A 50 -13.20 -8.00 -9.96
CA GLN A 50 -14.55 -8.57 -9.96
C GLN A 50 -15.48 -7.86 -8.98
N PHE A 51 -16.74 -7.66 -9.39
CA PHE A 51 -17.79 -6.99 -8.60
C PHE A 51 -17.38 -5.58 -8.10
N ASN A 52 -16.62 -4.85 -8.91
CA ASN A 52 -16.09 -3.53 -8.60
C ASN A 52 -16.34 -2.59 -9.78
N SER A 53 -16.40 -1.27 -9.55
CA SER A 53 -16.40 -0.31 -10.64
C SER A 53 -14.97 0.02 -11.08
N GLU A 54 -14.78 0.36 -12.36
CA GLU A 54 -13.46 0.77 -12.86
C GLU A 54 -12.93 1.98 -12.10
N GLU A 55 -13.80 2.92 -11.71
CA GLU A 55 -13.43 4.10 -10.91
C GLU A 55 -12.89 3.69 -9.53
N GLN A 56 -13.61 2.84 -8.80
CA GLN A 56 -13.21 2.38 -7.47
C GLN A 56 -11.94 1.53 -7.53
N TRP A 57 -11.83 0.63 -8.51
CA TRP A 57 -10.64 -0.18 -8.73
C TRP A 57 -9.42 0.68 -9.11
N THR A 58 -9.58 1.65 -10.00
CA THR A 58 -8.53 2.61 -10.37
C THR A 58 -8.10 3.44 -9.16
N LYS A 59 -9.03 3.85 -8.31
CA LYS A 59 -8.73 4.57 -7.06
C LYS A 59 -7.93 3.71 -6.09
N ALA A 60 -8.26 2.41 -5.95
CA ALA A 60 -7.44 1.47 -5.19
C ALA A 60 -6.01 1.36 -5.75
N LEU A 61 -5.86 1.19 -7.07
CA LEU A 61 -4.55 1.12 -7.73
C LEU A 61 -3.71 2.38 -7.50
N LYS A 62 -4.34 3.56 -7.61
CA LYS A 62 -3.69 4.85 -7.33
C LYS A 62 -3.14 4.91 -5.91
N TYR A 63 -3.89 4.43 -4.92
CA TYR A 63 -3.45 4.42 -3.52
C TYR A 63 -2.35 3.39 -3.25
N MET A 64 -2.42 2.21 -3.87
CA MET A 64 -1.33 1.25 -3.84
C MET A 64 -0.03 1.83 -4.43
N LEU A 65 -0.10 2.48 -5.59
CA LEU A 65 1.05 3.14 -6.23
C LEU A 65 1.59 4.31 -5.39
N THR A 66 0.71 5.04 -4.71
CA THR A 66 1.13 6.10 -3.79
C THR A 66 1.91 5.52 -2.62
N ASN A 67 1.41 4.44 -1.99
CA ASN A 67 2.14 3.73 -0.95
C ASN A 67 3.52 3.24 -1.44
N LEU A 68 3.61 2.67 -2.65
CA LEU A 68 4.89 2.26 -3.24
C LEU A 68 5.86 3.43 -3.45
N LYS A 69 5.37 4.58 -3.89
CA LYS A 69 6.18 5.80 -4.01
C LYS A 69 6.75 6.23 -2.65
N TRP A 70 5.93 6.19 -1.59
CA TRP A 70 6.37 6.52 -0.23
C TRP A 70 7.42 5.52 0.30
N ALA A 71 7.20 4.22 0.10
CA ALA A 71 8.18 3.19 0.42
C ALA A 71 9.52 3.42 -0.31
N LEU A 72 9.47 3.74 -1.61
CA LEU A 72 10.67 4.03 -2.40
C LEU A 72 11.40 5.29 -1.93
N ALA A 73 10.67 6.35 -1.56
CA ALA A 73 11.25 7.58 -1.04
C ALA A 73 12.00 7.32 0.27
N TRP A 74 11.41 6.55 1.19
CA TRP A 74 12.04 6.15 2.44
C TRP A 74 13.29 5.27 2.22
N LEU A 75 13.22 4.30 1.30
CA LEU A 75 14.40 3.49 0.94
C LEU A 75 15.53 4.36 0.36
N SER A 76 15.18 5.35 -0.45
CA SER A 76 16.15 6.27 -1.06
C SER A 76 16.83 7.16 -0.01
N SER A 77 16.08 7.68 0.98
CA SER A 77 16.67 8.51 2.04
C SER A 77 17.58 7.71 2.97
N ARG A 78 17.34 6.41 3.16
CA ARG A 78 18.26 5.53 3.90
C ARG A 78 19.57 5.28 3.16
N LYS A 79 19.52 5.11 1.83
CA LYS A 79 20.73 4.89 1.03
C LYS A 79 21.66 6.10 1.05
N SER A 80 21.12 7.32 1.02
CA SER A 80 21.92 8.55 1.10
C SER A 80 22.59 8.80 2.47
N LEU A 81 22.25 8.02 3.51
CA LEU A 81 22.89 8.09 4.83
C LEU A 81 24.00 7.03 4.99
N GLY A 82 24.15 6.13 4.01
CA GLY A 82 25.15 5.06 4.01
C GLY A 82 26.35 5.31 3.10
N ASP A 83 26.44 6.49 2.48
CA ASP A 83 27.61 7.00 1.76
C ASP A 83 28.43 7.97 2.64
#